data_AF-A0A353WQB3-F1
#
_entry.id   AF-A0A353WQB3-F1
#
_cell.length_a   1.000
_cell.length_b   1.000
_cell.length_c   1.000
_cell.angle_alpha   90.00
_cell.angle_beta   90.00
_cell.angle_gamma   90.00
#
_symmetry.space_group_name_H-M   'P 1'
#
loop_
_entity.id
_entity.type
_entity.pdbx_description
1 polymer ?
#
loop_
_entity_poly.entity_id
_entity_poly.type
_entity_poly.pdbx_seq_one_letter_code
_entity_poly.pdbx_strand_id
1 'polypeptide(L)'
;MLLPIDAMRMKRFLTGVMCLSLCVSAWAQDDVQKAAAEAAAALMKAPQTKAKVEKPQYWNSSAQFDLGTSSTSLWNWAAGGYNTFTLNMGLDAKANYAKHFLSWNNRLQLQYGFLWSADKKNLLQKSNDLMYLESRLAYRTSKESKWNYTASFDFRSQFSDSYDSYKLNEETGEWNGQLKSGLFSPAYTNIALGMEWTPNDWFNVNIAPLTGGFTICTTEALRKKYGMKLRSDDLDPEVGENYRNALFQFGAQIKMNFKMALNDVLSYETQLVLFTDYLNQPFKSNRVNWDNKITCQVAKYFKVSLDTWLLYDPIVMIDGHQRVQFKDSFAIKFTYLISNKR
;
A
#
# COMPACT_ATOMS: atom_id res chain seq x y z
N MET A 1 -23.47 -87.95 52.58
CA MET A 1 -24.86 -88.40 52.37
C MET A 1 -25.72 -87.14 52.34
N LEU A 2 -26.15 -86.67 51.16
CA LEU A 2 -27.27 -85.72 50.97
C LEU A 2 -27.53 -85.55 49.45
N LEU A 3 -28.81 -85.63 49.10
CA LEU A 3 -29.43 -85.80 47.78
C LEU A 3 -29.48 -84.49 46.95
N PRO A 4 -29.62 -84.59 45.60
CA PRO A 4 -29.58 -83.43 44.70
C PRO A 4 -30.91 -82.68 44.65
N ILE A 5 -30.84 -81.34 44.65
CA ILE A 5 -31.96 -80.46 44.36
C ILE A 5 -32.25 -80.50 42.85
N ASP A 6 -33.52 -80.72 42.53
CA ASP A 6 -34.06 -81.07 41.22
C ASP A 6 -33.80 -79.97 40.16
N ALA A 7 -32.84 -80.22 39.26
CA ALA A 7 -32.37 -79.29 38.22
C ALA A 7 -33.49 -78.79 37.28
N MET A 8 -34.64 -79.46 37.27
CA MET A 8 -35.79 -79.16 36.42
C MET A 8 -36.59 -77.94 36.91
N ARG A 9 -36.69 -77.71 38.23
CA ARG A 9 -37.38 -76.53 38.80
C ARG A 9 -36.58 -75.24 38.58
N MET A 10 -35.25 -75.32 38.65
CA MET A 10 -34.35 -74.18 38.45
C MET A 10 -34.32 -73.73 36.98
N LYS A 11 -34.34 -74.66 36.02
CA LYS A 11 -34.42 -74.35 34.58
C LYS A 11 -35.71 -73.62 34.19
N ARG A 12 -36.86 -73.98 34.78
CA ARG A 12 -38.15 -73.33 34.50
C ARG A 12 -38.24 -71.90 35.05
N PHE A 13 -37.62 -71.65 36.20
CA PHE A 13 -37.55 -70.30 36.77
C PHE A 13 -36.62 -69.39 35.95
N LEU A 14 -35.45 -69.90 35.55
CA LEU A 14 -34.50 -69.19 34.68
C LEU A 14 -35.06 -68.87 33.29
N THR A 15 -35.85 -69.76 32.70
CA THR A 15 -36.52 -69.50 31.40
C THR A 15 -37.66 -68.49 31.52
N GLY A 16 -38.40 -68.49 32.64
CA GLY A 16 -39.42 -67.48 32.91
C GLY A 16 -38.84 -66.06 33.09
N VAL A 17 -37.73 -65.94 33.82
CA VAL A 17 -37.05 -64.64 34.02
C VAL A 17 -36.41 -64.14 32.72
N MET A 18 -35.88 -65.03 31.88
CA MET A 18 -35.32 -64.62 30.57
C MET A 18 -36.41 -64.20 29.57
N CYS A 19 -37.59 -64.83 29.59
CA CYS A 19 -38.72 -64.39 28.75
C CYS A 19 -39.30 -63.05 29.22
N LEU A 20 -39.35 -62.80 30.53
CA LEU A 20 -39.77 -61.50 31.06
C LEU A 20 -38.76 -60.38 30.74
N SER A 21 -37.45 -60.67 30.80
CA SER A 21 -36.42 -59.67 30.45
C SER A 21 -36.39 -59.34 28.96
N LEU A 22 -36.65 -60.32 28.09
CA LEU A 22 -36.78 -60.14 26.64
C LEU A 22 -38.04 -59.34 26.27
N CYS A 23 -39.14 -59.50 27.02
CA CYS A 23 -40.34 -58.69 26.82
C CYS A 23 -40.08 -57.23 27.25
N VAL A 24 -39.48 -56.98 28.41
CA VAL A 24 -39.23 -55.59 28.87
C VAL A 24 -38.28 -54.84 27.92
N SER A 25 -37.29 -55.52 27.32
CA SER A 25 -36.40 -54.92 26.32
C SER A 25 -37.09 -54.55 25.00
N ALA A 26 -38.15 -55.27 24.62
CA ALA A 26 -38.89 -54.99 23.38
C ALA A 26 -39.77 -53.74 23.51
N TRP A 27 -40.44 -53.56 24.65
CA TRP A 27 -41.26 -52.37 24.92
C TRP A 27 -40.39 -51.11 25.12
N ALA A 28 -39.20 -51.25 25.70
CA ALA A 28 -38.24 -50.16 25.83
C ALA A 28 -37.65 -49.70 24.47
N GLN A 29 -37.58 -50.59 23.47
CA GLN A 29 -37.07 -50.26 22.14
C GLN A 29 -38.05 -49.41 21.33
N ASP A 30 -39.35 -49.67 21.44
CA ASP A 30 -40.40 -48.92 20.75
C ASP A 30 -40.49 -47.46 21.22
N ASP A 31 -40.35 -47.21 22.53
CA ASP A 31 -40.37 -45.85 23.08
C ASP A 31 -39.11 -45.06 22.70
N VAL A 32 -37.94 -45.71 22.64
CA VAL A 32 -36.70 -45.08 22.16
C VAL A 32 -36.77 -44.77 20.67
N GLN A 33 -37.38 -45.66 19.87
CA GLN A 33 -37.60 -45.41 18.44
C GLN A 33 -38.62 -44.31 18.18
N LYS A 34 -39.71 -44.23 18.95
CA LYS A 34 -40.67 -43.12 18.89
C LYS A 34 -40.05 -41.80 19.33
N ALA A 35 -39.31 -41.78 20.43
CA ALA A 35 -38.59 -40.58 20.88
C ALA A 35 -37.53 -40.14 19.87
N ALA A 36 -36.83 -41.08 19.23
CA ALA A 36 -35.89 -40.80 18.14
C ALA A 36 -36.60 -40.29 16.88
N ALA A 37 -37.77 -40.83 16.54
CA ALA A 37 -38.59 -40.38 15.41
C ALA A 37 -39.21 -39.00 15.65
N GLU A 38 -39.65 -38.70 16.88
CA GLU A 38 -40.14 -37.38 17.28
C GLU A 38 -39.01 -36.35 17.36
N ALA A 39 -37.83 -36.74 17.85
CA ALA A 39 -36.63 -35.90 17.79
C ALA A 39 -36.18 -35.66 16.35
N ALA A 40 -36.26 -36.66 15.47
CA ALA A 40 -36.00 -36.50 14.04
C ALA A 40 -37.04 -35.61 13.36
N ALA A 41 -38.33 -35.73 13.72
CA ALA A 41 -39.40 -34.87 13.22
C ALA A 41 -39.27 -33.43 13.74
N ALA A 42 -38.80 -33.24 14.98
CA ALA A 42 -38.50 -31.94 15.55
C ALA A 42 -37.27 -31.29 14.89
N LEU A 43 -36.25 -32.07 14.53
CA LEU A 43 -35.10 -31.60 13.74
C LEU A 43 -35.48 -31.26 12.29
N MET A 44 -36.44 -31.98 11.69
CA MET A 44 -36.98 -31.65 10.36
C MET A 44 -37.90 -30.42 10.37
N LYS A 45 -38.56 -30.13 11.49
CA LYS A 45 -39.42 -28.94 11.68
C LYS A 45 -38.67 -27.72 12.24
N ALA A 46 -37.46 -27.89 12.77
CA ALA A 46 -36.62 -26.78 13.15
C ALA A 46 -36.34 -25.94 11.89
N PRO A 47 -36.55 -24.61 11.92
CA PRO A 47 -36.23 -23.76 10.79
C PRO A 47 -34.75 -23.95 10.49
N GLN A 48 -34.43 -24.59 9.36
CA GLN A 48 -33.07 -24.70 8.89
C GLN A 48 -32.55 -23.27 8.79
N THR A 49 -31.62 -22.91 9.68
CA THR A 49 -30.90 -21.64 9.62
C THR A 49 -30.27 -21.62 8.24
N LYS A 50 -30.87 -20.88 7.30
CA LYS A 50 -30.33 -20.72 5.94
C LYS A 50 -28.87 -20.37 6.13
N ALA A 51 -27.97 -21.28 5.75
CA ALA A 51 -26.54 -21.01 5.76
C ALA A 51 -26.38 -19.69 5.01
N LYS A 52 -25.96 -18.65 5.74
CA LYS A 52 -25.77 -17.33 5.17
C LYS A 52 -24.74 -17.51 4.08
N VAL A 53 -25.19 -17.59 2.83
CA VAL A 53 -24.30 -17.69 1.66
C VAL A 53 -23.32 -16.55 1.84
N GLU A 54 -22.06 -16.88 2.12
CA GLU A 54 -21.02 -15.87 2.29
C GLU A 54 -21.04 -15.05 1.01
N LYS A 55 -21.48 -13.79 1.12
CA LYS A 55 -21.50 -12.88 -0.03
C LYS A 55 -20.07 -12.87 -0.58
N PRO A 56 -19.87 -13.11 -1.88
CA PRO A 56 -18.53 -13.12 -2.45
C PRO A 56 -17.85 -11.79 -2.11
N GLN A 57 -16.79 -11.86 -1.30
CA GLN A 57 -16.02 -10.69 -0.90
C GLN A 57 -15.10 -10.31 -2.05
N TYR A 58 -15.55 -9.37 -2.87
CA TYR A 58 -14.80 -8.87 -4.03
C TYR A 58 -13.68 -7.87 -3.64
N TRP A 59 -13.67 -7.40 -2.39
CA TRP A 59 -12.70 -6.46 -1.85
C TRP A 59 -11.62 -7.17 -1.04
N ASN A 60 -10.37 -6.95 -1.43
CA ASN A 60 -9.18 -7.36 -0.71
C ASN A 60 -8.49 -6.10 -0.15
N SER A 61 -8.47 -5.99 1.18
CA SER A 61 -7.90 -4.85 1.88
C SER A 61 -6.68 -5.26 2.69
N SER A 62 -5.61 -4.48 2.57
CA SER A 62 -4.39 -4.68 3.36
C SER A 62 -3.84 -3.34 3.85
N ALA A 63 -3.39 -3.27 5.09
CA ALA A 63 -2.66 -2.14 5.64
C ALA A 63 -1.29 -2.62 6.11
N GLN A 64 -0.23 -2.01 5.60
CA GLN A 64 1.14 -2.26 6.00
C GLN A 64 1.67 -1.07 6.78
N PHE A 65 2.16 -1.32 7.99
CA PHE A 65 2.85 -0.35 8.81
C PHE A 65 4.35 -0.61 8.72
N ASP A 66 5.12 0.41 8.40
CA ASP A 66 6.57 0.36 8.29
C ASP A 66 7.20 1.35 9.27
N LEU A 67 8.18 0.88 10.04
CA LEU A 67 9.02 1.69 10.91
C LEU A 67 10.48 1.44 10.52
N GLY A 68 11.06 2.39 9.80
CA GLY A 68 12.45 2.35 9.35
C GLY A 68 13.37 3.18 10.23
N THR A 69 14.56 2.67 10.51
CA THR A 69 15.61 3.42 11.18
C THR A 69 16.91 3.38 10.36
N SER A 70 17.68 4.46 10.45
CA SER A 70 19.04 4.52 9.91
C SER A 70 19.88 5.40 10.83
N SER A 71 21.05 4.92 11.22
CA SER A 71 21.93 5.64 12.13
C SER A 71 23.37 5.59 11.67
N THR A 72 24.08 6.70 11.84
CA THR A 72 25.52 6.78 11.64
C THR A 72 26.13 7.17 12.98
N SER A 73 27.02 6.32 13.50
CA SER A 73 27.72 6.52 14.76
C SER A 73 29.22 6.50 14.51
N LEU A 74 29.87 7.63 14.77
CA LEU A 74 31.28 7.88 14.59
C LEU A 74 31.90 8.06 15.98
N TRP A 75 32.94 7.27 16.27
CA TRP A 75 33.71 7.34 17.51
C TRP A 75 35.19 7.42 17.15
N ASN A 76 35.92 8.40 17.67
CA ASN A 76 37.33 8.67 17.32
C ASN A 76 37.60 8.77 15.80
N TRP A 77 36.67 9.39 15.06
CA TRP A 77 36.70 9.44 13.60
C TRP A 77 37.28 10.76 13.10
N ALA A 78 38.46 10.71 12.49
CA ALA A 78 39.20 11.91 12.05
C ALA A 78 38.80 12.42 10.66
N ALA A 79 38.18 11.58 9.81
CA ALA A 79 37.87 11.92 8.42
C ALA A 79 36.62 12.81 8.24
N GLY A 80 36.08 13.36 9.32
CA GLY A 80 34.88 14.20 9.33
C GLY A 80 33.58 13.41 9.20
N GLY A 81 32.46 14.09 9.43
CA GLY A 81 31.12 13.51 9.51
C GLY A 81 30.48 13.69 10.89
N TYR A 82 29.17 13.54 10.95
CA TYR A 82 28.41 13.75 12.18
C TYR A 82 27.55 12.54 12.50
N ASN A 83 27.32 12.32 13.79
CA ASN A 83 26.36 11.31 14.21
C ASN A 83 24.97 11.73 13.75
N THR A 84 24.29 10.84 13.06
CA THR A 84 22.94 11.08 12.54
C THR A 84 22.04 9.93 12.94
N PHE A 85 20.79 10.27 13.25
CA PHE A 85 19.75 9.29 13.49
C PHE A 85 18.52 9.67 12.67
N THR A 86 18.04 8.74 11.87
CA THR A 86 16.87 8.91 11.01
C THR A 86 15.80 7.91 11.42
N LEU A 87 14.59 8.40 11.63
CA LEU A 87 13.40 7.60 11.90
C LEU A 87 12.38 7.86 10.80
N ASN A 88 11.92 6.82 10.12
CA ASN A 88 10.91 6.90 9.08
C ASN A 88 9.71 6.03 9.46
N MET A 89 8.52 6.62 9.46
CA MET A 89 7.25 5.94 9.67
C MET A 89 6.49 5.90 8.35
N GLY A 90 5.83 4.79 8.06
CA GLY A 90 5.07 4.58 6.84
C GLY A 90 3.80 3.79 7.08
N LEU A 91 2.74 4.16 6.38
CA LEU A 91 1.49 3.43 6.25
C LEU A 91 1.21 3.23 4.77
N ASP A 92 1.07 2.00 4.31
CA ASP A 92 0.64 1.65 2.95
C ASP A 92 -0.63 0.80 3.04
N ALA A 93 -1.77 1.45 2.81
CA ALA A 93 -3.08 0.82 2.78
C ALA A 93 -3.53 0.60 1.33
N LYS A 94 -4.04 -0.59 1.04
CA LYS A 94 -4.54 -1.00 -0.27
C LYS A 94 -5.96 -1.54 -0.14
N ALA A 95 -6.82 -1.19 -1.09
CA ALA A 95 -8.16 -1.73 -1.23
C ALA A 95 -8.39 -2.07 -2.70
N ASN A 96 -8.34 -3.37 -3.01
CA ASN A 96 -8.44 -3.90 -4.36
C ASN A 96 -9.78 -4.60 -4.53
N TYR A 97 -10.61 -4.08 -5.42
CA TYR A 97 -11.84 -4.73 -5.87
C TYR A 97 -11.57 -5.50 -7.16
N ALA A 98 -11.99 -6.76 -7.23
CA ALA A 98 -11.94 -7.53 -8.46
C ALA A 98 -13.24 -8.31 -8.67
N LYS A 99 -13.95 -8.03 -9.77
CA LYS A 99 -15.15 -8.77 -10.17
C LYS A 99 -15.20 -8.96 -11.69
N HIS A 100 -15.13 -10.22 -12.11
CA HIS A 100 -15.16 -10.64 -13.52
C HIS A 100 -14.08 -10.00 -14.39
N PHE A 101 -14.41 -8.87 -15.03
CA PHE A 101 -13.57 -8.11 -15.94
C PHE A 101 -13.17 -6.75 -15.38
N LEU A 102 -13.77 -6.33 -14.27
CA LEU A 102 -13.49 -5.06 -13.63
C LEU A 102 -12.52 -5.27 -12.47
N SER A 103 -11.45 -4.50 -12.46
CA SER A 103 -10.59 -4.31 -11.29
C SER A 103 -10.55 -2.84 -10.90
N TRP A 104 -10.60 -2.57 -9.60
CA TRP A 104 -10.47 -1.24 -9.06
C TRP A 104 -9.52 -1.28 -7.87
N ASN A 105 -8.32 -0.77 -8.07
CA ASN A 105 -7.25 -0.78 -7.09
C ASN A 105 -7.11 0.61 -6.49
N ASN A 106 -7.15 0.68 -5.17
CA ASN A 106 -6.91 1.91 -4.44
C ASN A 106 -5.71 1.71 -3.52
N ARG A 107 -4.82 2.69 -3.46
CA ARG A 107 -3.65 2.68 -2.58
C ARG A 107 -3.51 4.04 -1.92
N LEU A 108 -3.41 4.03 -0.60
CA LEU A 108 -3.06 5.19 0.22
C LEU A 108 -1.71 4.91 0.87
N GLN A 109 -0.74 5.75 0.58
CA GLN A 109 0.60 5.68 1.15
C GLN A 109 0.92 6.99 1.86
N LEU A 110 1.17 6.89 3.17
CA LEU A 110 1.58 7.99 4.02
C LEU A 110 2.97 7.68 4.55
N GLN A 111 3.90 8.61 4.43
CA GLN A 111 5.23 8.48 5.01
C GLN A 111 5.61 9.77 5.72
N TYR A 112 6.22 9.63 6.89
CA TYR A 112 6.73 10.75 7.65
C TYR A 112 8.04 10.37 8.33
N GLY A 113 9.05 11.22 8.15
CA GLY A 113 10.42 10.91 8.55
C GLY A 113 11.11 12.08 9.23
N PHE A 114 11.90 11.76 10.24
CA PHE A 114 12.71 12.68 11.03
C PHE A 114 14.18 12.34 10.87
N LEU A 115 15.00 13.37 10.78
CA LEU A 115 16.46 13.31 10.78
C LEU A 115 16.97 14.19 11.91
N TRP A 116 17.72 13.57 12.81
CA TRP A 116 18.54 14.26 13.80
C TRP A 116 20.01 14.17 13.39
N SER A 117 20.75 15.25 13.59
CA SER A 117 22.19 15.32 13.33
C SER A 117 22.88 16.05 14.47
N ALA A 118 24.01 15.52 14.92
CA ALA A 118 24.82 16.10 15.98
C ALA A 118 25.42 17.48 15.60
N ASP A 119 25.58 17.77 14.30
CA ASP A 119 26.05 19.07 13.82
C ASP A 119 25.07 20.20 14.11
N LYS A 120 23.77 19.90 14.02
CA LYS A 120 22.70 20.89 14.14
C LYS A 120 21.95 20.71 15.44
N LYS A 121 22.57 21.20 16.51
CA LYS A 121 22.01 21.12 17.87
C LYS A 121 20.58 21.70 17.90
N ASN A 122 19.65 20.96 18.51
CA ASN A 122 18.23 21.29 18.66
C ASN A 122 17.41 21.40 17.36
N LEU A 123 17.93 20.98 16.21
CA LEU A 123 17.19 20.99 14.95
C LEU A 123 16.76 19.58 14.55
N LEU A 124 15.45 19.32 14.64
CA LEU A 124 14.85 18.13 14.05
C LEU A 124 14.49 18.42 12.58
N GLN A 125 15.20 17.78 11.66
CA GLN A 125 14.96 17.95 10.24
C GLN A 125 13.93 16.94 9.75
N LYS A 126 13.17 17.33 8.72
CA LYS A 126 12.29 16.40 8.02
C LYS A 126 13.14 15.55 7.06
N SER A 127 13.11 14.23 7.20
CA SER A 127 13.79 13.30 6.30
C SER A 127 12.90 12.91 5.12
N ASN A 128 11.61 12.70 5.37
CA ASN A 128 10.66 12.21 4.39
C ASN A 128 9.26 12.72 4.71
N ASP A 129 8.49 13.07 3.68
CA ASP A 129 7.09 13.40 3.81
C ASP A 129 6.41 13.14 2.47
N LEU A 130 5.50 12.18 2.48
CA LEU A 130 4.75 11.78 1.31
C LEU A 130 3.33 11.44 1.73
N MET A 131 2.38 12.14 1.14
CA MET A 131 1.00 11.70 1.04
C MET A 131 0.76 11.31 -0.41
N TYR A 132 0.43 10.04 -0.64
CA TYR A 132 0.15 9.52 -1.98
C TYR A 132 -1.15 8.73 -1.96
N LEU A 133 -2.08 9.09 -2.83
CA LEU A 133 -3.34 8.41 -3.02
C LEU A 133 -3.46 8.05 -4.50
N GLU A 134 -3.63 6.78 -4.79
CA GLU A 134 -3.82 6.26 -6.14
C GLU A 134 -5.14 5.51 -6.21
N SER A 135 -5.91 5.78 -7.25
CA SER A 135 -7.14 5.06 -7.59
C SER A 135 -7.08 4.69 -9.06
N ARG A 136 -7.13 3.40 -9.34
CA ARG A 136 -6.94 2.85 -10.66
C ARG A 136 -8.07 1.89 -11.00
N LEU A 137 -8.86 2.27 -12.00
CA LEU A 137 -9.89 1.45 -12.60
C LEU A 137 -9.31 0.77 -13.84
N ALA A 138 -9.43 -0.55 -13.94
CA ALA A 138 -9.07 -1.28 -15.13
C ALA A 138 -10.21 -2.22 -15.55
N TYR A 139 -10.49 -2.23 -16.86
CA TYR A 139 -11.52 -3.07 -17.46
C TYR A 139 -10.91 -3.97 -18.52
N ARG A 140 -11.05 -5.28 -18.32
CA ARG A 140 -10.51 -6.30 -19.21
C ARG A 140 -11.52 -6.70 -20.28
N THR A 141 -11.10 -6.68 -21.55
CA THR A 141 -12.01 -6.96 -22.68
C THR A 141 -12.49 -8.41 -22.74
N SER A 142 -11.65 -9.39 -22.39
CA SER A 142 -12.00 -10.82 -22.37
C SER A 142 -11.14 -11.59 -21.38
N LYS A 143 -11.49 -12.85 -21.03
CA LYS A 143 -10.72 -13.62 -20.03
C LYS A 143 -9.30 -13.92 -20.49
N GLU A 144 -9.07 -13.96 -21.81
CA GLU A 144 -7.80 -14.26 -22.47
C GLU A 144 -7.06 -13.01 -22.96
N SER A 145 -7.74 -11.85 -22.98
CA SER A 145 -7.13 -10.59 -23.37
C SER A 145 -6.05 -10.18 -22.36
N LYS A 146 -4.84 -9.95 -22.87
CA LYS A 146 -3.72 -9.34 -22.15
C LYS A 146 -3.83 -7.82 -22.05
N TRP A 147 -4.83 -7.23 -22.70
CA TRP A 147 -5.09 -5.79 -22.72
C TRP A 147 -6.26 -5.42 -21.82
N ASN A 148 -6.04 -4.37 -21.03
CA ASN A 148 -7.02 -3.75 -20.15
C ASN A 148 -7.16 -2.27 -20.51
N TYR A 149 -8.38 -1.73 -20.57
CA TYR A 149 -8.58 -0.29 -20.57
C TYR A 149 -8.41 0.24 -19.16
N THR A 150 -7.72 1.37 -19.01
CA THR A 150 -7.34 1.87 -17.69
C THR A 150 -7.68 3.34 -17.54
N ALA A 151 -8.23 3.68 -16.40
CA ALA A 151 -8.35 5.05 -15.90
C ALA A 151 -7.66 5.11 -14.54
N SER A 152 -6.63 5.94 -14.41
CA SER A 152 -5.92 6.15 -13.15
C SER A 152 -6.02 7.59 -12.70
N PHE A 153 -6.12 7.74 -11.39
CA PHE A 153 -6.08 8.99 -10.66
C PHE A 153 -4.98 8.87 -9.62
N ASP A 154 -4.04 9.81 -9.63
CA ASP A 154 -2.91 9.85 -8.70
C ASP A 154 -2.88 11.22 -8.03
N PHE A 155 -2.84 11.25 -6.71
CA PHE A 155 -2.71 12.46 -5.92
C PHE A 155 -1.47 12.35 -5.03
N ARG A 156 -0.58 13.32 -5.10
CA ARG A 156 0.66 13.38 -4.33
C ARG A 156 0.84 14.73 -3.67
N SER A 157 1.09 14.75 -2.37
CA SER A 157 1.27 15.96 -1.59
C SER A 157 2.21 15.71 -0.39
N GLN A 158 2.42 16.74 0.43
CA GLN A 158 3.19 16.72 1.67
C GLN A 158 2.33 17.28 2.82
N PHE A 159 2.57 16.80 4.05
CA PHE A 159 1.84 17.17 5.26
C PHE A 159 2.35 18.45 5.91
N SER A 160 3.66 18.62 6.02
CA SER A 160 4.26 19.70 6.81
C SER A 160 5.23 20.56 6.04
N ASP A 161 5.50 21.72 6.60
CA ASP A 161 6.47 22.66 6.06
C ASP A 161 7.89 22.08 6.12
N SER A 162 8.61 22.18 5.01
CA SER A 162 10.02 21.84 4.92
C SER A 162 10.81 23.10 4.59
N TYR A 163 12.03 23.17 5.09
CA TYR A 163 12.91 24.31 4.90
C TYR A 163 14.20 23.85 4.23
N ASP A 164 14.66 24.63 3.25
CA ASP A 164 15.98 24.51 2.65
C ASP A 164 16.97 25.38 3.42
N SER A 165 18.23 24.96 3.46
CA SER A 165 19.34 25.72 4.07
C SER A 165 19.02 26.29 5.46
N TYR A 166 19.22 25.48 6.50
CA TYR A 166 19.10 25.93 7.88
C TYR A 166 20.31 26.81 8.25
N LYS A 167 20.07 28.09 8.57
CA LYS A 167 21.06 29.02 9.12
C LYS A 167 20.77 29.21 10.60
N LEU A 168 21.80 29.04 11.42
CA LEU A 168 21.69 29.35 12.85
C LEU A 168 21.71 30.87 12.99
N ASN A 169 20.72 31.41 13.69
CA ASN A 169 20.80 32.77 14.18
C ASN A 169 21.60 32.74 15.49
N GLU A 170 22.83 33.25 15.46
CA GLU A 170 23.76 33.20 16.60
C GLU A 170 23.25 34.00 17.81
N GLU A 171 22.39 35.00 17.60
CA GLU A 171 21.83 35.84 18.67
C GLU A 171 20.67 35.17 19.42
N THR A 172 19.81 34.41 18.73
CA THR A 172 18.64 33.76 19.35
C THR A 172 18.83 32.27 19.60
N GLY A 173 19.86 31.65 19.00
CA GLY A 173 20.07 30.21 19.02
C GLY A 173 19.04 29.42 18.22
N GLU A 174 18.22 30.10 17.40
CA GLU A 174 17.17 29.50 16.58
C GLU A 174 17.65 29.27 15.14
N TRP A 175 17.19 28.17 14.55
CA TRP A 175 17.50 27.85 13.16
C TRP A 175 16.43 28.44 12.24
N ASN A 176 16.83 29.35 11.36
CA ASN A 176 15.97 29.90 10.30
C ASN A 176 16.33 29.26 8.96
N GLY A 177 15.34 28.71 8.27
CA GLY A 177 15.50 28.15 6.93
C GLY A 177 14.59 28.85 5.92
N GLN A 178 14.93 28.77 4.64
CA GLN A 178 14.01 29.22 3.59
C GLN A 178 12.95 28.16 3.36
N LEU A 179 11.66 28.52 3.36
CA LEU A 179 10.60 27.56 3.07
C LEU A 179 10.82 26.91 1.70
N LYS A 180 10.75 25.58 1.67
CA LYS A 180 10.94 24.72 0.51
C LYS A 180 9.65 24.06 0.06
N SER A 181 8.86 23.55 1.01
CA SER A 181 7.56 22.94 0.76
C SER A 181 6.62 23.21 1.94
N GLY A 182 5.32 23.04 1.73
CA GLY A 182 4.31 23.15 2.78
C GLY A 182 3.09 22.28 2.53
N LEU A 183 2.08 22.40 3.38
CA LEU A 183 0.84 21.63 3.27
C LEU A 183 0.17 21.89 1.90
N PHE A 184 0.08 20.86 1.05
CA PHE A 184 -0.40 20.96 -0.34
C PHE A 184 0.40 21.90 -1.25
N SER A 185 1.67 22.15 -0.92
CA SER A 185 2.59 22.96 -1.70
C SER A 185 3.90 22.22 -1.93
N PRO A 186 4.01 21.43 -3.02
CA PRO A 186 3.05 21.24 -4.11
C PRO A 186 2.13 20.03 -3.89
N ALA A 187 0.88 20.14 -4.35
CA ALA A 187 -0.04 19.02 -4.54
C ALA A 187 -0.16 18.70 -6.03
N TYR A 188 0.29 17.51 -6.43
CA TYR A 188 0.19 17.00 -7.79
C TYR A 188 -1.02 16.07 -7.91
N THR A 189 -1.89 16.34 -8.88
CA THR A 189 -3.05 15.51 -9.21
C THR A 189 -2.95 15.10 -10.68
N ASN A 190 -2.86 13.82 -10.98
CA ASN A 190 -2.82 13.32 -12.34
C ASN A 190 -4.04 12.44 -12.63
N ILE A 191 -4.61 12.61 -13.81
CA ILE A 191 -5.66 11.74 -14.36
C ILE A 191 -5.12 11.20 -15.68
N ALA A 192 -5.02 9.88 -15.79
CA ALA A 192 -4.50 9.21 -16.97
C ALA A 192 -5.53 8.21 -17.51
N LEU A 193 -5.87 8.32 -18.78
CA LEU A 193 -6.73 7.40 -19.51
C LEU A 193 -5.90 6.69 -20.58
N GLY A 194 -6.03 5.37 -20.66
CA GLY A 194 -5.17 4.57 -21.51
C GLY A 194 -5.49 3.09 -21.53
N MET A 195 -4.46 2.33 -21.89
CA MET A 195 -4.50 0.88 -21.95
C MET A 195 -3.30 0.31 -21.20
N GLU A 196 -3.49 -0.81 -20.51
CA GLU A 196 -2.44 -1.61 -19.94
C GLU A 196 -2.33 -2.93 -20.66
N TRP A 197 -1.10 -3.30 -20.99
CA TRP A 197 -0.73 -4.63 -21.42
C TRP A 197 -0.07 -5.37 -20.25
N THR A 198 -0.73 -6.42 -19.78
CA THR A 198 -0.24 -7.28 -18.70
C THR A 198 -0.13 -8.71 -19.22
N PRO A 199 0.99 -9.08 -19.87
CA PRO A 199 1.18 -10.44 -20.36
C PRO A 199 1.34 -11.45 -19.23
N ASN A 200 2.02 -11.07 -18.14
CA ASN A 200 2.34 -11.90 -16.97
C ASN A 200 2.25 -11.05 -15.69
N ASP A 201 2.19 -11.69 -14.52
CA ASP A 201 2.08 -10.97 -13.23
C ASP A 201 3.34 -10.16 -12.86
N TRP A 202 4.49 -10.48 -13.44
CA TRP A 202 5.77 -9.83 -13.17
C TRP A 202 6.09 -8.66 -14.11
N PHE A 203 5.29 -8.42 -15.16
CA PHE A 203 5.54 -7.35 -16.11
C PHE A 203 4.24 -6.72 -16.58
N ASN A 204 4.15 -5.39 -16.51
CA ASN A 204 3.07 -4.63 -17.09
C ASN A 204 3.57 -3.36 -17.77
N VAL A 205 2.87 -2.96 -18.82
CA VAL A 205 3.11 -1.70 -19.54
C VAL A 205 1.79 -0.97 -19.65
N ASN A 206 1.71 0.21 -19.04
CA ASN A 206 0.58 1.11 -19.16
C ASN A 206 0.92 2.24 -20.12
N ILE A 207 0.09 2.43 -21.12
CA ILE A 207 0.19 3.48 -22.14
C ILE A 207 -1.03 4.38 -21.97
N ALA A 208 -0.82 5.58 -21.47
CA ALA A 208 -1.85 6.57 -21.23
C ALA A 208 -1.65 7.80 -22.13
N PRO A 209 -2.20 7.80 -23.37
CA PRO A 209 -2.06 8.93 -24.29
C PRO A 209 -2.79 10.19 -23.80
N LEU A 210 -3.77 10.04 -22.91
CA LEU A 210 -4.55 11.14 -22.36
C LEU A 210 -4.23 11.27 -20.87
N THR A 211 -3.18 12.03 -20.54
CA THR A 211 -2.77 12.29 -19.17
C THR A 211 -2.88 13.78 -18.87
N GLY A 212 -3.81 14.16 -18.00
CA GLY A 212 -3.93 15.52 -17.45
C GLY A 212 -3.27 15.60 -16.08
N GLY A 213 -2.31 16.49 -15.91
CA GLY A 213 -1.65 16.79 -14.65
C GLY A 213 -2.03 18.19 -14.15
N PHE A 214 -2.41 18.29 -12.88
CA PHE A 214 -2.67 19.53 -12.17
C PHE A 214 -1.66 19.64 -11.05
N THR A 215 -0.85 20.69 -11.06
CA THR A 215 0.00 21.04 -9.91
C THR A 215 -0.63 22.21 -9.19
N ILE A 216 -0.91 22.07 -7.91
CA ILE A 216 -1.50 23.10 -7.06
C ILE A 216 -0.45 23.51 -6.03
N CYS A 217 -0.22 24.82 -5.86
CA CYS A 217 0.59 25.37 -4.78
C CYS A 217 -0.22 26.39 -3.99
N THR A 218 -0.57 26.02 -2.76
CA THR A 218 -1.30 26.86 -1.80
C THR A 218 -0.44 28.05 -1.33
N THR A 219 0.82 27.80 -0.97
CA THR A 219 1.76 28.78 -0.42
C THR A 219 2.37 29.66 -1.51
N GLU A 220 2.18 30.96 -1.38
CA GLU A 220 2.44 31.94 -2.45
C GLU A 220 3.93 32.10 -2.72
N ALA A 221 4.74 32.15 -1.65
CA ALA A 221 6.21 32.22 -1.72
C ALA A 221 6.84 31.04 -2.47
N LEU A 222 6.14 29.91 -2.59
CA LEU A 222 6.64 28.70 -3.27
C LEU A 222 6.22 28.63 -4.75
N ARG A 223 5.25 29.43 -5.20
CA ARG A 223 4.69 29.35 -6.56
C ARG A 223 5.77 29.60 -7.64
N LYS A 224 6.71 30.52 -7.41
CA LYS A 224 7.85 30.79 -8.31
C LYS A 224 8.80 29.59 -8.42
N LYS A 225 9.19 28.98 -7.29
CA LYS A 225 10.13 27.84 -7.24
C LYS A 225 9.56 26.60 -7.94
N TYR A 226 8.25 26.42 -7.94
CA TYR A 226 7.57 25.31 -8.61
C TYR A 226 7.15 25.62 -10.06
N GLY A 227 7.64 26.71 -10.65
CA GLY A 227 7.43 27.01 -12.08
C GLY A 227 5.99 27.34 -12.45
N MET A 228 5.19 27.86 -11.51
CA MET A 228 3.84 28.34 -11.81
C MET A 228 3.88 29.47 -12.85
N LYS A 229 2.80 29.63 -13.64
CA LYS A 229 2.69 30.73 -14.60
C LYS A 229 2.22 32.01 -13.91
N LEU A 230 2.76 33.16 -14.32
CA LEU A 230 2.23 34.46 -13.90
C LEU A 230 0.76 34.62 -14.33
N ARG A 231 -0.01 35.39 -13.55
CA ARG A 231 -1.40 35.73 -13.85
C ARG A 231 -1.50 36.67 -15.06
N SER A 232 -0.55 37.58 -15.19
CA SER A 232 -0.34 38.50 -16.32
C SER A 232 1.16 38.71 -16.53
N ASP A 233 1.59 38.93 -17.77
CA ASP A 233 3.00 39.14 -18.11
C ASP A 233 3.54 40.50 -17.60
N ASP A 234 2.64 41.43 -17.26
CA ASP A 234 2.98 42.77 -16.73
C ASP A 234 3.23 42.79 -15.20
N LEU A 235 3.05 41.66 -14.52
CA LEU A 235 3.15 41.57 -13.07
C LEU A 235 4.59 41.25 -12.63
N ASP A 236 4.99 41.82 -11.49
CA ASP A 236 6.32 41.60 -10.92
C ASP A 236 6.58 40.10 -10.64
N PRO A 237 7.59 39.48 -11.26
CA PRO A 237 7.95 38.08 -11.07
C PRO A 237 8.62 37.78 -9.73
N GLU A 238 8.89 38.77 -8.87
CA GLU A 238 9.38 38.55 -7.51
C GLU A 238 8.27 38.27 -6.50
N VAL A 239 7.03 38.67 -6.80
CA VAL A 239 5.89 38.51 -5.89
C VAL A 239 5.16 37.19 -6.15
N GLY A 240 5.17 36.29 -5.15
CA GLY A 240 4.53 34.97 -5.23
C GLY A 240 3.02 34.99 -5.52
N GLU A 241 2.31 36.03 -5.09
CA GLU A 241 0.87 36.25 -5.34
C GLU A 241 0.53 36.42 -6.83
N ASN A 242 1.48 36.91 -7.61
CA ASN A 242 1.29 37.16 -9.04
C ASN A 242 1.26 35.87 -9.86
N TYR A 243 1.63 34.73 -9.25
CA TYR A 243 1.59 33.43 -9.89
C TYR A 243 0.23 32.74 -9.71
N ARG A 244 -0.21 32.02 -10.74
CA ARG A 244 -1.39 31.14 -10.67
C ARG A 244 -1.16 30.05 -9.64
N ASN A 245 -2.22 29.71 -8.92
CA ASN A 245 -2.21 28.68 -7.88
C ASN A 245 -2.23 27.26 -8.46
N ALA A 246 -2.63 27.11 -9.74
CA ALA A 246 -2.70 25.84 -10.43
C ALA A 246 -2.01 25.89 -11.80
N LEU A 247 -1.18 24.89 -12.09
CA LEU A 247 -0.60 24.62 -13.39
C LEU A 247 -1.25 23.38 -13.99
N PHE A 248 -1.84 23.52 -15.17
CA PHE A 248 -2.35 22.40 -15.95
C PHE A 248 -1.32 21.97 -16.98
N GLN A 249 -1.09 20.66 -17.05
CA GLN A 249 -0.28 19.99 -18.05
C GLN A 249 -1.11 18.91 -18.71
N PHE A 250 -0.94 18.72 -20.00
CA PHE A 250 -1.64 17.68 -20.72
C PHE A 250 -0.66 16.98 -21.65
N GLY A 251 -0.65 15.65 -21.61
CA GLY A 251 0.40 14.89 -22.25
C GLY A 251 0.10 13.40 -22.30
N ALA A 252 1.13 12.64 -22.63
CA ALA A 252 1.09 11.19 -22.61
C ALA A 252 2.08 10.62 -21.59
N GLN A 253 1.70 9.51 -20.97
CA GLN A 253 2.52 8.76 -20.05
C GLN A 253 2.69 7.31 -20.51
N ILE A 254 3.90 6.78 -20.39
CA ILE A 254 4.17 5.35 -20.47
C ILE A 254 4.77 4.92 -19.13
N LYS A 255 4.13 3.96 -18.47
CA LYS A 255 4.57 3.38 -17.19
C LYS A 255 4.86 1.90 -17.40
N MET A 256 6.11 1.50 -17.23
CA MET A 256 6.55 0.11 -17.31
C MET A 256 6.93 -0.36 -15.92
N ASN A 257 6.32 -1.44 -15.45
CA ASN A 257 6.68 -2.04 -14.16
C ASN A 257 7.17 -3.47 -14.38
N PHE A 258 8.30 -3.80 -13.77
CA PHE A 258 8.86 -5.14 -13.74
C PHE A 258 9.10 -5.54 -12.28
N LYS A 259 8.58 -6.69 -11.88
CA LYS A 259 8.66 -7.20 -10.51
C LYS A 259 9.06 -8.67 -10.53
N MET A 260 10.24 -8.96 -10.02
CA MET A 260 10.79 -10.31 -9.97
C MET A 260 11.12 -10.69 -8.53
N ALA A 261 10.53 -11.80 -8.07
CA ALA A 261 11.02 -12.49 -6.88
C ALA A 261 12.19 -13.37 -7.32
N LEU A 262 13.41 -13.00 -6.91
CA LEU A 262 14.60 -13.80 -7.20
C LEU A 262 14.58 -15.07 -6.36
N ASN A 263 14.32 -14.92 -5.06
CA ASN A 263 14.19 -15.99 -4.06
C ASN A 263 13.04 -15.64 -3.09
N ASP A 264 12.71 -16.55 -2.16
CA ASP A 264 11.70 -16.31 -1.10
C ASP A 264 12.03 -15.10 -0.20
N VAL A 265 13.32 -14.76 -0.13
CA VAL A 265 13.86 -13.67 0.70
C VAL A 265 14.10 -12.39 -0.11
N LEU A 266 14.45 -12.50 -1.39
CA LEU A 266 14.94 -11.38 -2.19
C LEU A 266 13.99 -11.07 -3.35
N SER A 267 13.54 -9.82 -3.40
CA SER A 267 12.71 -9.30 -4.49
C SER A 267 13.30 -8.04 -5.09
N TYR A 268 13.14 -7.91 -6.39
CA TYR A 268 13.54 -6.76 -7.18
C TYR A 268 12.34 -6.20 -7.94
N GLU A 269 12.10 -4.90 -7.81
CA GLU A 269 11.05 -4.16 -8.49
C GLU A 269 11.68 -2.95 -9.17
N THR A 270 11.37 -2.74 -10.44
CA THR A 270 11.80 -1.56 -11.20
C THR A 270 10.60 -0.97 -11.93
N GLN A 271 10.48 0.35 -11.88
CA GLN A 271 9.41 1.11 -12.46
C GLN A 271 10.00 2.27 -13.27
N LEU A 272 9.69 2.30 -14.56
CA LEU A 272 10.06 3.39 -15.45
C LEU A 272 8.79 4.14 -15.87
N VAL A 273 8.75 5.45 -15.60
CA VAL A 273 7.67 6.34 -16.01
C VAL A 273 8.27 7.39 -16.94
N LEU A 274 7.79 7.39 -18.18
CA LEU A 274 8.10 8.40 -19.19
C LEU A 274 6.87 9.28 -19.36
N PHE A 275 7.05 10.60 -19.27
CA PHE A 275 5.98 11.55 -19.50
C PHE A 275 6.41 12.58 -20.55
N THR A 276 5.54 12.85 -21.51
CA THR A 276 5.74 13.88 -22.53
C THR A 276 4.60 14.88 -22.46
N ASP A 277 4.91 16.17 -22.40
CA ASP A 277 3.92 17.25 -22.36
C ASP A 277 3.57 17.65 -23.80
N TYR A 278 2.29 17.64 -24.16
CA TYR A 278 1.81 18.07 -25.47
C TYR A 278 1.73 19.58 -25.60
N LEU A 279 1.56 20.31 -24.50
CA LEU A 279 1.34 21.75 -24.51
C LEU A 279 2.65 22.54 -24.60
N ASN A 280 3.76 21.97 -24.14
CA ASN A 280 5.04 22.66 -24.03
C ASN A 280 6.16 21.83 -24.72
N GLN A 281 6.38 22.10 -26.01
CA GLN A 281 7.36 21.42 -26.87
C GLN A 281 7.22 19.88 -26.90
N PRO A 282 6.22 19.35 -27.63
CA PRO A 282 5.98 17.92 -27.70
C PRO A 282 7.23 17.15 -28.13
N PHE A 283 7.54 16.05 -27.42
CA PHE A 283 8.64 15.11 -27.67
C PHE A 283 10.08 15.63 -27.48
N LYS A 284 10.33 16.92 -27.23
CA LYS A 284 11.66 17.44 -26.88
C LYS A 284 11.98 17.37 -25.39
N SER A 285 10.95 17.47 -24.55
CA SER A 285 11.09 17.58 -23.10
C SER A 285 10.40 16.41 -22.38
N ASN A 286 10.99 15.22 -22.50
CA ASN A 286 10.48 14.04 -21.82
C ASN A 286 10.98 13.99 -20.38
N ARG A 287 10.04 13.91 -19.43
CA ARG A 287 10.35 13.60 -18.04
C ARG A 287 10.56 12.11 -17.88
N VAL A 288 11.63 11.74 -17.21
CA VAL A 288 12.00 10.35 -16.96
C VAL A 288 12.10 10.14 -15.47
N ASN A 289 11.25 9.26 -14.94
CA ASN A 289 11.34 8.80 -13.56
C ASN A 289 11.65 7.31 -13.60
N TRP A 290 12.75 6.91 -13.00
CA TRP A 290 13.17 5.52 -12.92
C TRP A 290 13.45 5.14 -11.48
N ASP A 291 12.58 4.28 -10.95
CA ASP A 291 12.58 3.85 -9.57
C ASP A 291 13.01 2.39 -9.52
N ASN A 292 13.97 2.05 -8.65
CA ASN A 292 14.41 0.69 -8.43
C ASN A 292 14.33 0.37 -6.94
N LYS A 293 13.88 -0.83 -6.63
CA LYS A 293 13.68 -1.29 -5.26
C LYS A 293 14.14 -2.72 -5.12
N ILE A 294 15.12 -2.93 -4.26
CA ILE A 294 15.57 -4.25 -3.82
C ILE A 294 15.09 -4.43 -2.39
N THR A 295 14.30 -5.47 -2.13
CA THR A 295 13.82 -5.79 -0.78
C THR A 295 14.26 -7.19 -0.38
N CYS A 296 14.94 -7.27 0.77
CA CYS A 296 15.41 -8.50 1.39
C CYS A 296 14.68 -8.74 2.73
N GLN A 297 14.01 -9.88 2.87
CA GLN A 297 13.29 -10.29 4.07
C GLN A 297 14.22 -11.04 5.03
N VAL A 298 14.81 -10.33 6.00
CA VAL A 298 15.77 -10.94 6.93
C VAL A 298 15.07 -11.75 8.03
N ALA A 299 13.91 -11.30 8.53
CA ALA A 299 13.09 -12.02 9.50
C ALA A 299 11.61 -11.68 9.31
N LYS A 300 10.68 -12.38 9.96
CA LYS A 300 9.22 -12.22 9.76
C LYS A 300 8.73 -10.76 9.77
N TYR A 301 9.28 -9.94 10.65
CA TYR A 301 8.93 -8.51 10.77
C TYR A 301 10.06 -7.57 10.35
N PHE A 302 11.22 -8.05 9.92
CA PHE A 302 12.36 -7.22 9.57
C PHE A 302 12.71 -7.36 8.09
N LYS A 303 12.76 -6.22 7.40
CA LYS A 303 13.14 -6.10 6.00
C LYS A 303 14.29 -5.13 5.85
N VAL A 304 15.17 -5.43 4.92
CA VAL A 304 16.18 -4.49 4.43
C VAL A 304 15.75 -4.07 3.03
N SER A 305 15.71 -2.77 2.77
CA SER A 305 15.39 -2.25 1.45
C SER A 305 16.46 -1.29 0.98
N LEU A 306 16.88 -1.45 -0.28
CA LEU A 306 17.64 -0.47 -1.03
C LEU A 306 16.72 0.08 -2.13
N ASP A 307 16.36 1.35 -2.00
CA ASP A 307 15.51 2.06 -2.94
C ASP A 307 16.38 3.11 -3.66
N THR A 308 16.32 3.18 -4.99
CA THR A 308 16.97 4.22 -5.79
C THR A 308 15.97 4.90 -6.72
N TRP A 309 16.08 6.21 -6.84
CA TRP A 309 15.23 7.05 -7.69
C TRP A 309 16.13 7.88 -8.60
N LEU A 310 15.87 7.80 -9.89
CA LEU A 310 16.48 8.64 -10.89
C LEU A 310 15.39 9.48 -11.53
N LEU A 311 15.51 10.80 -11.41
CA LEU A 311 14.57 11.76 -11.95
C LEU A 311 15.31 12.67 -12.93
N TYR A 312 14.78 12.79 -14.14
CA TYR A 312 15.21 13.77 -15.11
C TYR A 312 14.00 14.59 -15.56
N ASP A 313 14.03 15.89 -15.27
CA ASP A 313 13.02 16.84 -15.74
C ASP A 313 13.74 17.99 -16.47
N PRO A 314 13.52 18.15 -17.79
CA PRO A 314 14.15 19.21 -18.57
C PRO A 314 13.64 20.62 -18.23
N ILE A 315 12.52 20.75 -17.52
CA ILE A 315 11.97 22.05 -17.09
C ILE A 315 12.63 22.51 -15.79
N VAL A 316 13.08 21.58 -14.95
CA VAL A 316 13.69 21.89 -13.65
C VAL A 316 15.18 22.16 -13.84
N MET A 317 15.58 23.40 -13.60
CA MET A 317 16.97 23.83 -13.67
C MET A 317 17.62 23.70 -12.29
N ILE A 318 18.74 22.99 -12.21
CA ILE A 318 19.56 22.85 -11.01
C ILE A 318 20.90 23.52 -11.30
N ASP A 319 21.23 24.57 -10.53
CA ASP A 319 22.41 25.43 -10.76
C ASP A 319 22.48 25.99 -12.19
N GLY A 320 21.33 26.34 -12.77
CA GLY A 320 21.26 26.89 -14.14
C GLY A 320 21.43 25.87 -15.27
N HIS A 321 21.51 24.57 -14.97
CA HIS A 321 21.60 23.50 -15.97
C HIS A 321 20.52 22.42 -15.76
N GLN A 322 20.15 21.74 -16.84
CA GLN A 322 19.36 20.51 -16.75
C GLN A 322 20.25 19.40 -16.19
N ARG A 323 19.85 18.78 -15.08
CA ARG A 323 20.64 17.72 -14.42
C ARG A 323 19.76 16.54 -14.03
N VAL A 324 20.34 15.35 -14.12
CA VAL A 324 19.75 14.14 -13.55
C VAL A 324 19.84 14.23 -12.03
N GLN A 325 18.70 14.04 -11.38
CA GLN A 325 18.58 13.95 -9.93
C GLN A 325 18.62 12.47 -9.54
N PHE A 326 19.60 12.10 -8.73
CA PHE A 326 19.71 10.75 -8.20
C PHE A 326 19.53 10.79 -6.69
N LYS A 327 18.70 9.88 -6.18
CA LYS A 327 18.50 9.66 -4.76
C LYS A 327 18.59 8.17 -4.48
N ASP A 328 19.37 7.79 -3.48
CA ASP A 328 19.39 6.46 -2.91
C ASP A 328 18.87 6.48 -1.47
N SER A 329 18.34 5.35 -1.02
CA SER A 329 17.93 5.16 0.36
C SER A 329 18.14 3.71 0.74
N PHE A 330 18.99 3.52 1.75
CA PHE A 330 19.15 2.25 2.44
C PHE A 330 18.47 2.34 3.79
N ALA A 331 17.61 1.37 4.10
CA ALA A 331 16.89 1.34 5.37
C ALA A 331 16.62 -0.08 5.84
N ILE A 332 16.73 -0.25 7.17
CA ILE A 332 16.22 -1.42 7.87
C ILE A 332 14.85 -1.04 8.40
N LYS A 333 13.83 -1.82 8.04
CA LYS A 333 12.42 -1.55 8.32
C LYS A 333 11.83 -2.69 9.14
N PHE A 334 11.20 -2.34 10.26
CA PHE A 334 10.21 -3.18 10.89
C PHE A 334 8.90 -3.03 10.10
N THR A 335 8.35 -4.13 9.61
CA THR A 335 7.13 -4.15 8.79
C THR A 335 6.09 -5.05 9.46
N TYR A 336 4.90 -4.50 9.69
CA TYR A 336 3.73 -5.25 10.13
C TYR A 336 2.62 -5.16 9.08
N LEU A 337 2.21 -6.30 8.53
CA LEU A 337 1.16 -6.39 7.52
C LEU A 337 -0.13 -6.92 8.15
N ILE A 338 -1.16 -6.10 8.11
CA ILE A 338 -2.53 -6.51 8.38
C ILE A 338 -3.19 -6.70 7.02
N SER A 339 -3.54 -7.94 6.68
CA SER A 339 -4.24 -8.23 5.45
C SER A 339 -5.51 -8.97 5.76
N ASN A 340 -6.64 -8.45 5.32
CA ASN A 340 -7.85 -9.25 5.19
C ASN A 340 -7.78 -9.95 3.82
N LYS A 341 -6.78 -10.84 3.70
CA LYS A 341 -6.66 -11.75 2.57
C LYS A 341 -7.32 -13.05 2.99
N ARG A 342 -8.12 -13.57 2.07
CA ARG A 342 -8.59 -14.95 2.08
C ARG A 342 -7.41 -15.92 2.16
#